data_AF-C0PP01-F1
#
_entry.id   AF-C0PP01-F1
#
_cell.length_a   1.000
_cell.length_b   1.000
_cell.length_c   1.000
_cell.angle_alpha   90.00
_cell.angle_beta   90.00
_cell.angle_gamma   90.00
#
_symmetry.space_group_name_H-M   'P 1'
#
loop_
_entity.id
_entity.type
_entity.pdbx_description
1 polymer ?
#
loop_
_entity_poly.entity_id
_entity_poly.type
_entity_poly.pdbx_seq_one_letter_code
_entity_poly.pdbx_strand_id
1 'polypeptide(L)'
;MRVYGALMWSLGKVLNTPEVSRVYIGSFNDKPVNESAVGPLGKELFEREQDDLLSDLKDIPKKACDRRINEFVKRARAAKIHAYIIGHLKKEMPTMMGKAKAQQRLIDNLPDEFAKVQREYHLPSGDFPYVEHFKEVLSGYSFDKFEKVKPKMVQAVDDMLGYDIPELLKNFRNPYE
;
A
#
# COMPACT_ATOMS: atom_id res chain seq x y z
N MET A 1 -20.14 2.38 -27.21
CA MET A 1 -18.67 2.58 -27.18
C MET A 1 -18.21 3.99 -26.84
N ARG A 2 -18.85 5.09 -27.28
CA ARG A 2 -18.39 6.46 -26.94
C ARG A 2 -18.36 6.76 -25.44
N VAL A 3 -19.38 6.32 -24.70
CA VAL A 3 -19.47 6.48 -23.23
C VAL A 3 -18.33 5.75 -22.51
N TYR A 4 -18.01 4.53 -22.94
CA TYR A 4 -16.90 3.74 -22.36
C TYR A 4 -15.55 4.43 -22.53
N GLY A 5 -15.27 4.97 -23.72
CA GLY A 5 -14.03 5.71 -23.97
C GLY A 5 -13.90 6.96 -23.10
N ALA A 6 -15.00 7.72 -22.92
CA ALA A 6 -15.01 8.89 -22.05
C ALA A 6 -14.78 8.52 -20.56
N LEU A 7 -15.34 7.40 -20.11
CA LEU A 7 -15.11 6.89 -18.75
C LEU A 7 -13.64 6.53 -18.51
N MET A 8 -13.06 5.71 -19.40
CA MET A 8 -11.66 5.26 -19.26
C MET A 8 -10.68 6.43 -19.30
N TRP A 9 -10.94 7.44 -20.14
CA TRP A 9 -10.16 8.67 -20.18
C TRP A 9 -10.18 9.43 -18.85
N SER A 10 -11.36 9.58 -18.26
CA SER A 10 -11.51 10.25 -16.97
C SER A 10 -10.88 9.44 -15.84
N LEU A 11 -11.06 8.12 -15.82
CA LEU A 11 -10.47 7.23 -14.81
C LEU A 11 -8.94 7.29 -14.83
N GLY A 12 -8.31 7.26 -16.00
CA GLY A 12 -6.85 7.33 -16.11
C GLY A 12 -6.24 8.65 -15.62
N LYS A 13 -7.03 9.75 -15.58
CA LYS A 13 -6.60 11.02 -14.98
C LYS A 13 -6.71 11.05 -13.45
N VAL A 14 -7.65 10.27 -12.90
CA VAL A 14 -7.99 10.29 -11.46
C VAL A 14 -7.21 9.21 -10.71
N LEU A 15 -7.17 8.00 -11.27
CA LEU A 15 -6.42 6.88 -10.72
C LEU A 15 -4.96 7.05 -11.14
N ASN A 16 -4.15 7.60 -10.24
CA ASN A 16 -2.72 7.86 -10.45
C ASN A 16 -1.90 6.55 -10.42
N THR A 17 -2.24 5.60 -11.29
CA THR A 17 -1.64 4.28 -11.44
C THR A 17 -1.46 3.99 -12.94
N PRO A 18 -0.33 3.38 -13.34
CA PRO A 18 -0.12 2.95 -14.72
C PRO A 18 -0.97 1.73 -15.10
N GLU A 19 -1.60 1.05 -14.14
CA GLU A 19 -2.44 -0.13 -14.36
C GLU A 19 -3.87 0.26 -14.77
N VAL A 20 -4.34 -0.27 -15.90
CA VAL A 20 -5.69 0.00 -16.40
C VAL A 20 -6.73 -0.74 -15.54
N SER A 21 -7.73 -0.02 -15.05
CA SER A 21 -8.82 -0.61 -14.25
C SER A 21 -9.78 -1.45 -15.12
N ARG A 22 -10.14 -2.65 -14.62
CA ARG A 22 -11.19 -3.50 -15.21
C ARG A 22 -12.56 -2.83 -15.01
N VAL A 23 -13.30 -2.65 -16.10
CA VAL A 23 -14.68 -2.13 -16.09
C VAL A 23 -15.59 -3.20 -16.67
N TYR A 24 -16.59 -3.66 -15.90
CA TYR A 24 -17.58 -4.63 -16.37
C TYR A 24 -18.77 -3.90 -17.00
N ILE A 25 -19.04 -4.15 -18.28
CA ILE A 25 -20.10 -3.48 -19.02
C ILE A 25 -21.34 -4.38 -19.09
N GLY A 26 -22.43 -3.98 -18.45
CA GLY A 26 -23.67 -4.76 -18.48
C GLY A 26 -24.87 -4.01 -17.92
N SER A 27 -26.03 -4.66 -17.98
CA SER A 27 -27.26 -4.22 -17.33
C SER A 27 -27.53 -5.14 -16.12
N PHE A 28 -27.08 -4.72 -14.95
CA PHE A 28 -27.18 -5.53 -13.72
C PHE A 28 -28.53 -5.33 -13.02
N ASN A 29 -29.60 -5.80 -13.66
CA ASN A 29 -30.95 -5.84 -13.08
C ASN A 29 -31.64 -7.17 -13.40
N ASP A 30 -32.84 -7.35 -12.88
CA ASP A 30 -33.67 -8.54 -13.00
C ASP A 30 -34.47 -8.60 -14.33
N LYS A 31 -34.37 -7.59 -15.19
CA LYS A 31 -35.11 -7.51 -16.45
C LYS A 31 -34.27 -8.06 -17.61
N PRO A 32 -34.92 -8.62 -18.65
CA PRO A 32 -34.21 -9.07 -19.83
C PRO A 32 -33.48 -7.92 -20.53
N VAL A 33 -32.30 -8.20 -21.07
CA VAL A 33 -31.53 -7.24 -21.87
C VAL A 33 -32.39 -6.78 -23.04
N ASN A 34 -32.52 -5.47 -23.21
CA ASN A 34 -33.26 -4.91 -24.33
C ASN A 34 -32.46 -5.09 -25.63
N GLU A 35 -32.66 -6.23 -26.30
CA GLU A 35 -31.94 -6.62 -27.52
C GLU A 35 -32.04 -5.57 -28.64
N SER A 36 -33.15 -4.82 -28.70
CA SER A 36 -33.34 -3.75 -29.68
C SER A 36 -32.43 -2.53 -29.47
N ALA A 37 -31.99 -2.28 -28.23
CA ALA A 37 -31.15 -1.15 -27.87
C ALA A 37 -29.64 -1.47 -27.96
N VAL A 38 -29.25 -2.73 -27.71
CA VAL A 38 -27.84 -3.14 -27.67
C VAL A 38 -27.40 -3.90 -28.93
N GLY A 39 -28.34 -4.42 -29.72
CA GLY A 39 -28.08 -5.28 -30.86
C GLY A 39 -27.57 -6.67 -30.44
N PRO A 40 -27.45 -7.62 -31.39
CA PRO A 40 -27.08 -9.01 -31.13
C PRO A 40 -25.68 -9.17 -30.50
N LEU A 41 -24.70 -8.36 -30.93
CA LEU A 41 -23.35 -8.33 -30.36
C LEU A 41 -23.31 -7.76 -28.93
N GLY A 42 -24.26 -6.88 -28.60
CA GLY A 42 -24.31 -6.23 -27.29
C GLY A 42 -24.83 -7.15 -26.19
N LYS A 43 -25.78 -8.03 -26.51
CA LYS A 43 -26.29 -9.04 -25.58
C LYS A 43 -25.19 -10.02 -25.15
N GLU A 44 -24.48 -10.59 -26.13
CA GLU A 44 -23.38 -11.53 -25.86
C GLU A 44 -22.27 -10.87 -25.03
N LEU A 45 -21.92 -9.61 -25.32
CA LEU A 45 -20.94 -8.87 -24.52
C LEU A 45 -21.42 -8.72 -23.07
N PHE A 46 -22.68 -8.32 -22.84
CA PHE A 46 -23.20 -8.10 -21.48
C PHE A 46 -23.25 -9.40 -20.68
N GLU A 47 -23.66 -10.50 -21.29
CA GLU A 47 -23.69 -11.82 -20.64
C GLU A 47 -22.28 -12.26 -20.25
N ARG A 48 -21.30 -12.14 -21.15
CA ARG A 48 -19.89 -12.46 -20.85
C ARG A 48 -19.31 -11.58 -19.73
N GLU A 49 -19.55 -10.27 -19.78
CA GLU A 49 -19.07 -9.33 -18.77
C GLU A 49 -19.72 -9.58 -17.39
N GLN A 50 -20.97 -10.04 -17.37
CA GLN A 50 -21.65 -10.42 -16.14
C GLN A 50 -21.11 -11.73 -15.57
N ASP A 51 -20.85 -12.73 -16.42
CA ASP A 51 -20.23 -13.99 -16.01
C ASP A 51 -18.82 -13.78 -15.46
N ASP A 52 -18.01 -12.95 -16.12
CA ASP A 52 -16.69 -12.53 -15.63
C ASP A 52 -16.80 -11.87 -14.25
N LEU A 53 -17.72 -10.92 -14.08
CA LEU A 53 -17.94 -10.26 -12.78
C LEU A 53 -18.34 -11.27 -11.71
N LEU A 54 -19.25 -12.19 -12.02
CA LEU A 54 -19.70 -13.21 -11.08
C LEU A 54 -18.56 -14.17 -10.70
N SER A 55 -17.71 -14.55 -11.64
CA SER A 55 -16.51 -15.33 -11.36
C SER A 55 -15.58 -14.58 -10.40
N ASP A 56 -15.30 -13.31 -10.68
CA ASP A 56 -14.46 -12.48 -9.83
C ASP A 56 -15.04 -12.27 -8.43
N LEU A 57 -16.37 -12.12 -8.31
CA LEU A 57 -17.07 -12.03 -7.04
C LEU A 57 -16.98 -13.33 -6.24
N LYS A 58 -17.12 -14.49 -6.90
CA LYS A 58 -16.96 -15.82 -6.28
C LYS A 58 -15.52 -16.06 -5.82
N ASP A 59 -14.55 -15.47 -6.49
CA ASP A 59 -13.13 -15.56 -6.14
C ASP A 59 -12.69 -14.56 -5.07
N ILE A 60 -13.56 -13.62 -4.63
CA ILE A 60 -13.23 -12.68 -3.54
C ILE A 60 -12.71 -13.38 -2.29
N PRO A 61 -13.32 -14.46 -1.77
CA PRO A 61 -12.81 -15.15 -0.59
C PRO A 61 -11.40 -15.72 -0.80
N LYS A 62 -11.13 -16.27 -2.00
CA LYS A 62 -9.79 -16.75 -2.39
C LYS A 62 -8.80 -15.59 -2.33
N LYS A 63 -9.09 -14.48 -3.03
CA LYS A 63 -8.26 -13.27 -3.10
C LYS A 63 -8.14 -12.52 -1.77
N ALA A 64 -9.07 -12.69 -0.84
CA ALA A 64 -9.06 -12.04 0.46
C ALA A 64 -7.92 -12.54 1.36
N CYS A 65 -7.56 -13.82 1.25
CA CYS A 65 -6.41 -14.37 1.98
C CYS A 65 -5.11 -13.72 1.50
N ASP A 66 -4.86 -13.74 0.19
CA ASP A 66 -3.69 -13.11 -0.43
C ASP A 66 -3.62 -11.61 -0.13
N ARG A 67 -4.77 -10.93 -0.19
CA ARG A 67 -4.86 -9.51 0.16
C ARG A 67 -4.45 -9.25 1.60
N ARG A 68 -4.87 -10.09 2.57
CA ARG A 68 -4.49 -9.93 3.98
C ARG A 68 -2.98 -10.10 4.16
N ILE A 69 -2.38 -11.08 3.50
CA ILE A 69 -0.93 -11.31 3.54
C ILE A 69 -0.19 -10.12 2.93
N ASN A 70 -0.66 -9.60 1.80
CA ASN A 70 -0.07 -8.42 1.16
C ASN A 70 -0.15 -7.17 2.06
N GLU A 71 -1.28 -6.92 2.70
CA GLU A 71 -1.42 -5.80 3.65
C GLU A 71 -0.55 -5.99 4.90
N PHE A 72 -0.38 -7.23 5.38
CA PHE A 72 0.55 -7.55 6.46
C PHE A 72 2.00 -7.25 6.07
N VAL A 73 2.42 -7.70 4.88
CA VAL A 73 3.75 -7.44 4.32
C VAL A 73 4.01 -5.93 4.18
N LYS A 74 3.06 -5.17 3.63
CA LYS A 74 3.15 -3.70 3.54
C LYS A 74 3.33 -3.07 4.92
N ARG A 75 2.53 -3.52 5.90
CA ARG A 75 2.60 -3.01 7.28
C ARG A 75 3.94 -3.34 7.96
N ALA A 76 4.47 -4.54 7.75
CA ALA A 76 5.77 -4.94 8.28
C ALA A 76 6.91 -4.07 7.73
N ARG A 77 6.90 -3.79 6.42
CA ARG A 77 7.87 -2.85 5.81
C ARG A 77 7.73 -1.44 6.37
N ALA A 78 6.50 -0.93 6.47
CA ALA A 78 6.25 0.38 7.05
C ALA A 78 6.75 0.48 8.51
N ALA A 79 6.55 -0.57 9.31
CA ALA A 79 7.04 -0.63 10.69
C ALA A 79 8.58 -0.65 10.76
N LYS A 80 9.25 -1.41 9.89
CA LYS A 80 10.72 -1.43 9.78
C LYS A 80 11.26 -0.04 9.43
N ILE A 81 10.68 0.63 8.45
CA ILE A 81 11.09 1.98 8.04
C ILE A 81 10.86 2.99 9.15
N HIS A 82 9.70 2.92 9.82
CA HIS A 82 9.40 3.76 10.97
C HIS A 82 10.45 3.57 12.08
N ALA A 83 10.83 2.33 12.38
CA ALA A 83 11.87 2.04 13.36
C ALA A 83 13.22 2.69 12.99
N TYR A 84 13.62 2.65 11.71
CA TYR A 84 14.83 3.32 11.26
C TYR A 84 14.74 4.84 11.33
N ILE A 85 13.61 5.43 10.95
CA ILE A 85 13.38 6.89 11.07
C ILE A 85 13.54 7.32 12.52
N ILE A 86 12.81 6.68 13.45
CA ILE A 86 12.85 7.01 14.87
C ILE A 86 14.26 6.81 15.45
N GLY A 87 14.93 5.72 15.08
CA GLY A 87 16.29 5.44 15.53
C GLY A 87 17.32 6.42 14.96
N HIS A 88 17.15 6.88 13.73
CA HIS A 88 17.96 7.92 13.11
C HIS A 88 17.77 9.27 13.82
N LEU A 89 16.53 9.68 14.04
CA LEU A 89 16.22 10.89 14.80
C LEU A 89 16.81 10.83 16.21
N LYS A 90 16.74 9.67 16.88
CA LYS A 90 17.37 9.46 18.19
C LYS A 90 18.90 9.56 18.14
N LYS A 91 19.53 9.07 17.06
CA LYS A 91 20.98 9.11 16.84
C LYS A 91 21.49 10.53 16.61
N GLU A 92 20.70 11.37 15.94
CA GLU A 92 21.04 12.78 15.65
C GLU A 92 20.81 13.74 16.83
N MET A 93 20.16 13.29 17.90
CA MET A 93 19.91 14.13 19.09
C MET A 93 21.17 14.33 19.94
N PRO A 94 21.46 15.57 20.39
CA PRO A 94 22.59 15.84 21.27
C PRO A 94 22.32 15.35 22.71
N THR A 95 23.34 14.82 23.37
CA THR A 95 23.18 14.20 24.70
C THR A 95 23.04 15.22 25.84
N MET A 96 23.66 16.41 25.72
CA MET A 96 23.80 17.37 26.82
C MET A 96 22.99 18.67 26.63
N MET A 97 23.30 19.48 25.59
CA MET A 97 22.71 20.80 25.39
C MET A 97 22.18 20.98 23.96
N GLY A 98 21.19 21.86 23.77
CA GLY A 98 20.68 22.21 22.44
C GLY A 98 19.60 21.28 21.90
N LYS A 99 19.04 20.39 22.73
CA LYS A 99 18.03 19.38 22.35
C LYS A 99 16.82 19.95 21.61
N ALA A 100 16.21 21.01 22.15
CA ALA A 100 15.06 21.65 21.51
C ALA A 100 15.39 22.22 20.12
N LYS A 101 16.54 22.89 19.99
CA LYS A 101 17.00 23.44 18.71
C LYS A 101 17.34 22.33 17.70
N ALA A 102 17.95 21.24 18.16
CA ALA A 102 18.25 20.08 17.33
C ALA A 102 16.98 19.37 16.85
N GLN A 103 16.01 19.16 17.74
CA GLN A 103 14.72 18.58 17.39
C GLN A 103 13.98 19.43 16.35
N GLN A 104 13.90 20.75 16.54
CA GLN A 104 13.28 21.64 15.56
C GLN A 104 13.99 21.55 14.21
N ARG A 105 15.33 21.60 14.20
CA ARG A 105 16.13 21.44 12.98
C ARG A 105 15.84 20.12 12.25
N LEU A 106 15.68 19.02 12.98
CA LEU A 106 15.38 17.71 12.41
C LEU A 106 13.96 17.64 11.84
N ILE A 107 12.99 18.29 12.48
CA ILE A 107 11.61 18.38 11.97
C ILE A 107 11.55 19.25 10.72
N ASP A 108 12.23 20.41 10.72
CA ASP A 108 12.25 21.32 9.59
C ASP A 108 12.88 20.67 8.35
N ASN A 109 13.95 19.88 8.55
CA ASN A 109 14.69 19.17 7.49
C ASN A 109 14.27 17.70 7.35
N LEU A 110 13.08 17.31 7.80
CA LEU A 110 12.62 15.92 7.76
C LEU A 110 12.72 15.24 6.37
N PRO A 111 12.45 15.91 5.23
CA PRO A 111 12.67 15.31 3.90
C PRO A 111 14.10 14.81 3.70
N ASP A 112 15.09 15.60 4.12
CA ASP A 112 16.51 15.26 3.97
C ASP A 112 16.90 14.14 4.93
N GLU A 113 16.34 14.13 6.15
CA GLU A 113 16.54 13.03 7.10
C GLU A 113 15.96 11.73 6.56
N PHE A 114 14.79 11.75 5.90
CA PHE A 114 14.25 10.57 5.21
C PHE A 114 15.17 10.11 4.08
N ALA A 115 15.71 11.02 3.28
CA ALA A 115 16.64 10.68 2.20
C ALA A 115 17.97 10.10 2.72
N LYS A 116 18.42 10.48 3.93
CA LYS A 116 19.58 9.85 4.58
C LYS A 116 19.26 8.42 5.00
N VAL A 117 18.15 8.21 5.70
CA VAL A 117 17.68 6.88 6.14
C VAL A 117 17.49 5.96 4.93
N GLN A 118 16.89 6.48 3.85
CA GLN A 118 16.70 5.73 2.61
C GLN A 118 18.02 5.23 2.03
N ARG A 119 19.05 6.08 1.99
CA ARG A 119 20.37 5.73 1.46
C ARG A 119 21.15 4.80 2.39
N GLU A 120 21.11 5.03 3.69
CA GLU A 120 21.84 4.23 4.69
C GLU A 120 21.35 2.78 4.73
N TYR A 121 20.04 2.55 4.58
CA TYR A 121 19.42 1.22 4.69
C TYR A 121 18.88 0.66 3.37
N HIS A 122 19.17 1.31 2.23
CA HIS A 122 18.73 0.90 0.89
C HIS A 122 17.22 0.66 0.77
N LEU A 123 16.43 1.59 1.30
CA LEU A 123 14.97 1.45 1.39
C LEU A 123 14.26 2.01 0.15
N PRO A 124 13.13 1.42 -0.29
CA PRO A 124 12.28 2.00 -1.33
C PRO A 124 11.64 3.32 -0.86
N SER A 125 11.65 4.36 -1.70
CA SER A 125 11.02 5.65 -1.36
C SER A 125 9.50 5.54 -1.19
N GLY A 126 8.84 4.63 -1.91
CA GLY A 126 7.39 4.46 -1.88
C GLY A 126 6.85 3.91 -0.56
N ASP A 127 7.70 3.33 0.30
CA ASP A 127 7.29 2.82 1.60
C ASP A 127 7.46 3.88 2.72
N PHE A 128 7.97 5.08 2.42
CA PHE A 128 8.11 6.16 3.41
C PHE A 128 6.77 6.88 3.67
N PRO A 129 6.53 7.33 4.91
CA PRO A 129 5.32 8.07 5.25
C PRO A 129 5.29 9.47 4.64
N TYR A 130 4.09 10.04 4.53
CA TYR A 130 3.93 11.42 4.07
C TYR A 130 4.59 12.40 5.06
N VAL A 131 5.52 13.20 4.54
CA VAL A 131 6.41 14.03 5.35
C VAL A 131 5.65 15.03 6.23
N GLU A 132 4.70 15.79 5.69
CA GLU A 132 4.04 16.84 6.45
C GLU A 132 3.20 16.27 7.60
N HIS A 133 2.46 15.19 7.35
CA HIS A 133 1.75 14.48 8.42
C HIS A 133 2.72 13.94 9.48
N PHE A 134 3.88 13.41 9.07
CA PHE A 134 4.87 12.91 10.01
C PHE A 134 5.48 14.03 10.87
N LYS A 135 5.72 15.23 10.30
CA LYS A 135 6.18 16.42 11.03
C LYS A 135 5.19 16.86 12.10
N GLU A 136 3.90 16.92 11.76
CA GLU A 136 2.83 17.28 12.69
C GLU A 136 2.81 16.34 13.90
N VAL A 137 2.86 15.03 13.64
CA VAL A 137 2.88 14.02 14.70
C VAL A 137 4.14 14.13 15.54
N LEU A 138 5.33 14.22 14.92
CA LEU A 138 6.62 14.30 15.62
C LEU A 138 6.73 15.52 16.55
N SER A 139 6.07 16.63 16.21
CA SER A 139 6.07 17.86 17.02
C SER A 139 5.48 17.64 18.41
N GLY A 140 4.64 16.62 18.60
CA GLY A 140 4.09 16.22 19.90
C GLY A 140 5.00 15.32 20.75
N TYR A 141 6.17 14.90 20.25
CA TYR A 141 7.07 13.97 20.94
C TYR A 141 8.41 14.62 21.29
N SER A 142 9.12 14.02 22.26
CA SER A 142 10.49 14.39 22.59
C SER A 142 11.45 13.33 22.04
N PHE A 143 12.33 13.72 21.12
CA PHE A 143 13.20 12.76 20.43
C PHE A 143 14.24 12.15 21.38
N ASP A 144 14.53 12.82 22.50
CA ASP A 144 15.36 12.27 23.58
C ASP A 144 14.77 11.01 24.21
N LYS A 145 13.45 10.83 24.15
CA LYS A 145 12.77 9.66 24.70
C LYS A 145 12.65 8.51 23.71
N PHE A 146 13.02 8.72 22.45
CA PHE A 146 12.98 7.66 21.45
C PHE A 146 13.98 6.54 21.78
N GLU A 147 13.59 5.33 21.42
CA GLU A 147 14.46 4.17 21.50
C GLU A 147 15.42 4.14 20.31
N LYS A 148 16.61 3.57 20.54
CA LYS A 148 17.53 3.24 19.46
C LYS A 148 16.99 2.03 18.70
N VAL A 149 17.33 1.93 17.41
CA VAL A 149 17.04 0.71 16.63
C VAL A 149 17.65 -0.50 17.34
N LYS A 150 16.85 -1.55 17.48
CA LYS A 150 17.28 -2.84 18.02
C LYS A 150 17.53 -3.79 16.84
N PRO A 151 18.79 -4.07 16.44
CA PRO A 151 19.08 -4.85 15.24
C PRO A 151 18.42 -6.23 15.25
N LYS A 152 18.35 -6.88 16.41
CA LYS A 152 17.67 -8.18 16.57
C LYS A 152 16.18 -8.14 16.21
N MET A 153 15.48 -7.06 16.53
CA MET A 153 14.05 -6.92 16.21
C MET A 153 13.84 -6.66 14.71
N VAL A 154 14.74 -5.90 14.09
CA VAL A 154 14.71 -5.68 12.65
C VAL A 154 15.01 -6.98 11.91
N GLN A 155 16.02 -7.73 12.34
CA GLN A 155 16.35 -9.04 11.77
C GLN A 155 15.17 -10.00 11.84
N ALA A 156 14.44 -10.04 12.96
CA ALA A 156 13.24 -10.89 13.05
C ALA A 156 12.16 -10.52 12.02
N VAL A 157 12.00 -9.23 11.69
CA VAL A 157 11.08 -8.79 10.63
C VAL A 157 11.61 -9.19 9.25
N ASP A 158 12.92 -9.08 9.04
CA ASP A 158 13.55 -9.46 7.77
C ASP A 158 13.48 -10.97 7.52
N ASP A 159 13.73 -11.78 8.55
CA ASP A 159 13.60 -13.23 8.49
C ASP A 159 12.15 -13.64 8.22
N MET A 160 11.19 -13.00 8.89
CA MET A 160 9.77 -13.23 8.64
C MET A 160 9.37 -12.89 7.19
N LEU A 161 9.85 -11.77 6.66
CA LEU A 161 9.56 -11.36 5.27
C LEU A 161 10.26 -12.25 4.24
N GLY A 162 11.49 -12.72 4.54
CA GLY A 162 12.35 -13.47 3.62
C GLY A 162 12.10 -14.98 3.61
N TYR A 163 11.67 -15.55 4.74
CA TYR A 163 11.55 -17.01 4.91
C TYR A 163 10.16 -17.42 5.38
N ASP A 164 9.66 -16.87 6.50
CA ASP A 164 8.44 -17.37 7.15
C ASP A 164 7.19 -17.15 6.28
N ILE A 165 7.04 -15.97 5.68
CA ILE A 165 5.88 -15.67 4.81
C ILE A 165 5.90 -16.52 3.54
N PRO A 166 7.02 -16.61 2.78
CA PRO A 166 7.10 -17.51 1.64
C PRO A 166 6.83 -18.98 2.00
N GLU A 167 7.32 -19.46 3.15
CA GLU A 167 7.06 -20.82 3.62
C GLU A 167 5.58 -21.02 3.99
N LEU A 168 4.99 -20.06 4.69
CA LEU A 168 3.56 -20.05 4.98
C LEU A 168 2.76 -20.15 3.68
N LEU A 169 3.05 -19.33 2.67
CA LEU A 169 2.35 -19.34 1.38
C LEU A 169 2.47 -20.66 0.63
N LYS A 170 3.57 -21.41 0.79
CA LYS A 170 3.71 -22.76 0.21
C LYS A 170 2.83 -23.79 0.90
N ASN A 171 2.68 -23.68 2.22
CA ASN A 171 1.98 -24.64 3.06
C ASN A 171 0.49 -24.31 3.23
N PHE A 172 0.12 -23.04 3.09
CA PHE A 172 -1.24 -22.54 3.22
C PHE A 172 -1.95 -22.67 1.88
N ARG A 173 -2.54 -23.84 1.60
CA ARG A 173 -3.50 -23.96 0.51
C ARG A 173 -4.69 -23.06 0.81
N ASN A 174 -5.11 -22.30 -0.19
CA ASN A 174 -6.29 -21.46 -0.06
C ASN A 174 -7.47 -22.39 0.30
N PRO A 175 -8.17 -22.21 1.43
CA PRO A 175 -9.29 -23.08 1.79
C PRO A 175 -10.45 -22.96 0.79
N TYR A 176 -10.39 -21.97 -0.08
CA TYR A 176 -11.32 -21.76 -1.17
C TYR A 176 -10.78 -22.24 -2.53
N GLU A 177 -9.58 -22.82 -2.62
CA GLU A 177 -9.07 -23.43 -3.87
C GLU A 177 -9.98 -24.58 -4.34
#